data_AF-A0A9D1JI78-F1
#
_entry.id   AF-A0A9D1JI78-F1
#
_cell.length_a   1.000
_cell.length_b   1.000
_cell.length_c   1.000
_cell.angle_alpha   90.00
_cell.angle_beta   90.00
_cell.angle_gamma   90.00
#
_symmetry.space_group_name_H-M   'P 1'
#
loop_
_entity.id
_entity.type
_entity.pdbx_description
1 polymer ?
#
loop_
_entity_poly.entity_id
_entity_poly.type
_entity_poly.pdbx_seq_one_letter_code
_entity_poly.pdbx_strand_id
1 'polypeptide(L)'
;MRFFACVWCDEAACASKAICSVCGAEYGDINPNNHKAVTAVAAKDPTCTVNGNIEYWYCTACGKYFSDEACTNEIAYEDTIIPVAGHKAAVKNVIPATCELDGNAGDLYCSVCGQLLSTNNIIPKLGHNYVDGKCVVCGAIDPSYVSPDAPDEGEEIVIEEPVEGGISLTTTDSVSGTSSDKAVITLIAIALISAAAVVVGKVRA
;
A
#
# COMPACT_ATOMS: atom_id res chain seq x y z
N MET A 1 16.87 -72.34 36.75
CA MET A 1 17.80 -71.38 36.10
C MET A 1 17.74 -70.09 36.90
N ARG A 2 18.87 -69.69 37.52
CA ARG A 2 18.97 -68.45 38.29
C ARG A 2 18.90 -67.27 37.31
N PHE A 3 17.86 -66.45 37.43
CA PHE A 3 17.77 -65.14 36.81
C PHE A 3 18.91 -64.28 37.39
N PHE A 4 20.05 -64.25 36.69
CA PHE A 4 21.03 -63.19 36.91
C PHE A 4 20.33 -61.91 36.49
N ALA A 5 19.86 -61.14 37.48
CA ALA A 5 19.37 -59.79 37.26
C ALA A 5 20.45 -59.06 36.44
N CYS A 6 20.11 -58.60 35.24
CA CYS A 6 21.02 -57.82 34.41
C CYS A 6 21.28 -56.51 35.15
N VAL A 7 22.45 -56.39 35.78
CA VAL A 7 22.84 -55.24 36.64
C VAL A 7 23.33 -54.04 35.81
N TRP A 8 23.38 -54.15 34.48
CA TRP A 8 23.92 -53.14 33.57
C TRP A 8 22.91 -52.82 32.45
N CYS A 9 21.93 -51.99 32.74
CA CYS A 9 20.91 -51.62 31.75
C CYS A 9 20.63 -50.11 31.75
N ASP A 10 20.16 -49.61 30.62
CA ASP A 10 19.88 -48.20 30.39
C ASP A 10 18.65 -47.73 31.18
N GLU A 11 18.62 -46.45 31.54
CA GLU A 11 17.54 -45.86 32.33
C GLU A 11 16.33 -45.50 31.44
N ALA A 12 15.11 -45.76 31.91
CA ALA A 12 13.88 -45.48 31.15
C ALA A 12 13.72 -43.97 30.88
N ALA A 13 13.24 -43.59 29.70
CA ALA A 13 13.03 -42.20 29.30
C ALA A 13 11.56 -41.77 29.41
N CYS A 14 11.28 -40.50 29.13
CA CYS A 14 9.93 -39.92 29.15
C CYS A 14 8.95 -40.53 28.12
N ALA A 15 9.47 -41.12 27.04
CA ALA A 15 8.66 -41.70 25.96
C ALA A 15 8.98 -43.18 25.66
N SER A 16 10.04 -43.74 26.24
CA SER A 16 10.48 -45.11 25.96
C SER A 16 10.91 -45.83 27.23
N LYS A 17 10.65 -47.14 27.28
CA LYS A 17 11.07 -48.01 28.38
C LYS A 17 12.59 -48.20 28.39
N ALA A 18 13.10 -48.71 29.51
CA ALA A 18 14.48 -49.12 29.60
C ALA A 18 14.76 -50.32 28.70
N ILE A 19 15.94 -50.38 28.09
CA ILE A 19 16.36 -51.46 27.20
C ILE A 19 17.53 -52.21 27.85
N CYS A 20 17.48 -53.54 27.82
CA CYS A 20 18.59 -54.36 28.32
C CYS A 20 19.75 -54.35 27.31
N SER A 21 20.93 -53.90 27.72
CA SER A 21 22.13 -53.85 26.87
C SER A 21 22.62 -55.24 26.40
N VAL A 22 22.22 -56.31 27.10
CA VAL A 22 22.66 -57.69 26.81
C VAL A 22 21.74 -58.40 25.82
N CYS A 23 20.42 -58.29 25.98
CA CYS A 23 19.44 -59.02 25.15
C CYS A 23 18.53 -58.13 24.30
N GLY A 24 18.58 -56.80 24.47
CA GLY A 24 17.77 -55.83 23.72
C GLY A 24 16.30 -55.78 24.09
N ALA A 25 15.85 -56.56 25.08
CA ALA A 25 14.45 -56.54 25.51
C ALA A 25 14.13 -55.25 26.28
N GLU A 26 12.96 -54.66 25.98
CA GLU A 26 12.38 -53.58 26.77
C GLU A 26 11.83 -54.11 28.09
N TYR A 27 12.03 -53.36 29.17
CA TYR A 27 11.54 -53.73 30.48
C TYR A 27 11.23 -52.51 31.34
N GLY A 28 10.47 -52.73 32.42
CA GLY A 28 10.03 -51.67 33.33
C GLY A 28 8.96 -50.75 32.75
N ASP A 29 8.67 -49.69 33.50
CA ASP A 29 7.78 -48.60 33.09
C ASP A 29 8.61 -47.43 32.55
N ILE A 30 7.97 -46.59 31.74
CA ILE A 30 8.57 -45.32 31.33
C ILE A 30 8.83 -44.45 32.55
N ASN A 31 9.82 -43.57 32.47
CA ASN A 31 10.04 -42.54 33.50
C ASN A 31 9.58 -41.20 32.93
N PRO A 32 8.35 -40.73 33.23
CA PRO A 32 7.80 -39.51 32.63
C PRO A 32 8.66 -38.27 32.83
N ASN A 33 9.48 -38.22 33.87
CA ASN A 33 10.31 -37.07 34.22
C ASN A 33 11.73 -37.14 33.63
N ASN A 34 12.09 -38.21 32.92
CA ASN A 34 13.44 -38.36 32.36
C ASN A 34 13.53 -37.82 30.93
N HIS A 35 13.56 -36.48 30.82
CA HIS A 35 13.66 -35.75 29.56
C HIS A 35 15.13 -35.51 29.16
N LYS A 36 15.76 -36.49 28.49
CA LYS A 36 17.15 -36.33 28.02
C LYS A 36 17.28 -35.66 26.65
N ALA A 37 16.24 -35.74 25.81
CA ALA A 37 16.25 -35.23 24.44
C ALA A 37 15.61 -33.84 24.34
N VAL A 38 16.14 -32.88 25.11
CA VAL A 38 15.57 -31.54 25.28
C VAL A 38 16.37 -30.51 24.48
N THR A 39 15.65 -29.64 23.77
CA THR A 39 16.22 -28.48 23.07
C THR A 39 15.76 -27.21 23.75
N ALA A 40 16.70 -26.36 24.17
CA ALA A 40 16.41 -25.03 24.69
C ALA A 40 16.13 -24.06 23.53
N VAL A 41 15.08 -23.26 23.65
CA VAL A 41 14.72 -22.21 22.70
C VAL A 41 14.75 -20.89 23.45
N ALA A 42 15.66 -20.00 23.02
CA ALA A 42 15.81 -18.69 23.63
C ALA A 42 14.57 -17.81 23.38
N ALA A 43 14.29 -16.92 24.35
CA ALA A 43 13.26 -15.91 24.20
C ALA A 43 13.52 -15.01 22.98
N LYS A 44 12.44 -14.64 22.29
CA LYS A 44 12.48 -13.71 21.16
C LYS A 44 11.36 -12.70 21.32
N ASP A 45 11.71 -11.42 21.30
CA ASP A 45 10.72 -10.36 21.40
C ASP A 45 9.78 -10.36 20.19
N PRO A 46 8.48 -10.05 20.40
CA PRO A 46 7.55 -9.88 19.31
C PRO A 46 7.91 -8.64 18.48
N THR A 47 7.59 -8.71 17.19
CA THR A 47 7.64 -7.55 16.29
C THR A 47 6.22 -7.04 16.03
N CYS A 48 6.09 -5.99 15.22
CA CYS A 48 4.78 -5.46 14.85
C CYS A 48 3.95 -6.42 13.96
N THR A 49 4.57 -7.43 13.34
CA THR A 49 3.89 -8.38 12.43
C THR A 49 4.16 -9.85 12.74
N VAL A 50 5.17 -10.16 13.57
CA VAL A 50 5.57 -11.53 13.92
C VAL A 50 5.51 -11.70 15.43
N ASN A 51 4.84 -12.76 15.87
CA ASN A 51 4.81 -13.15 17.29
C ASN A 51 6.22 -13.39 17.81
N GLY A 52 6.41 -13.09 19.08
CA GLY A 52 7.58 -13.49 19.85
C GLY A 52 7.34 -14.82 20.57
N ASN A 53 8.32 -15.22 21.35
CA ASN A 53 8.19 -16.35 22.26
C ASN A 53 8.97 -16.08 23.56
N ILE A 54 8.51 -16.67 24.66
CA ILE A 54 9.32 -16.75 25.89
C ILE A 54 10.46 -17.75 25.68
N GLU A 55 11.39 -17.80 26.63
CA GLU A 55 12.34 -18.91 26.71
C GLU A 55 11.60 -20.18 27.13
N TYR A 56 11.85 -21.30 26.44
CA TYR A 56 11.24 -22.58 26.76
C TYR A 56 12.13 -23.76 26.35
N TRP A 57 11.81 -24.94 26.89
CA TRP A 57 12.49 -26.19 26.61
C TRP A 57 11.52 -27.16 25.93
N TYR A 58 11.93 -27.71 24.79
CA TYR A 58 11.13 -28.65 24.01
C TYR A 58 11.76 -30.04 24.05
N CYS A 59 11.00 -31.03 24.53
CA CYS A 59 11.46 -32.41 24.51
C CYS A 59 11.05 -33.07 23.19
N THR A 60 12.03 -33.33 22.33
CA THR A 60 11.82 -33.98 21.02
C THR A 60 11.33 -35.43 21.12
N ALA A 61 11.54 -36.08 22.27
CA ALA A 61 11.13 -37.47 22.49
C ALA A 61 9.63 -37.60 22.80
N CYS A 62 9.05 -36.69 23.60
CA CYS A 62 7.63 -36.75 23.97
C CYS A 62 6.77 -35.62 23.36
N GLY A 63 7.39 -34.64 22.69
CA GLY A 63 6.70 -33.53 22.05
C GLY A 63 6.15 -32.47 23.01
N LYS A 64 6.56 -32.48 24.28
CA LYS A 64 6.09 -31.55 25.31
C LYS A 64 6.98 -30.32 25.44
N TYR A 65 6.41 -29.24 25.95
CA TYR A 65 7.06 -27.95 26.19
C TYR A 65 7.15 -27.69 27.69
N PHE A 66 8.23 -27.03 28.11
CA PHE A 66 8.51 -26.74 29.52
C PHE A 66 9.01 -25.30 29.69
N SER A 67 8.69 -24.70 30.84
CA SER A 67 9.15 -23.34 31.18
C SER A 67 10.48 -23.32 31.96
N ASP A 68 11.06 -24.49 32.24
CA ASP A 68 12.31 -24.64 33.00
C ASP A 68 13.22 -25.70 32.39
N GLU A 69 14.53 -25.51 32.57
CA GLU A 69 15.56 -26.44 32.07
C GLU A 69 15.45 -27.85 32.66
N ALA A 70 14.97 -27.96 33.90
CA ALA A 70 14.78 -29.26 34.55
C ALA A 70 13.54 -30.02 34.02
N CYS A 71 12.76 -29.42 33.11
CA CYS A 71 11.55 -30.00 32.53
C CYS A 71 10.53 -30.45 33.60
N THR A 72 10.37 -29.64 34.65
CA THR A 72 9.45 -29.93 35.76
C THR A 72 8.09 -29.26 35.61
N ASN A 73 8.03 -28.14 34.89
CA ASN A 73 6.81 -27.38 34.63
C ASN A 73 6.43 -27.49 33.16
N GLU A 74 5.52 -28.42 32.87
CA GLU A 74 4.95 -28.59 31.53
C GLU A 74 4.00 -27.43 31.20
N ILE A 75 4.13 -26.89 29.99
CA ILE A 75 3.31 -25.81 29.45
C ILE A 75 2.79 -26.20 28.05
N ALA A 76 1.72 -25.54 27.59
CA ALA A 76 1.28 -25.69 26.21
C ALA A 76 2.15 -24.86 25.26
N TYR A 77 2.19 -25.23 23.98
CA TYR A 77 2.87 -24.42 22.96
C TYR A 77 2.32 -22.98 22.92
N GLU A 78 1.01 -22.81 23.07
CA GLU A 78 0.36 -21.49 23.03
C GLU A 78 0.82 -20.58 24.17
N ASP A 79 1.20 -21.14 25.32
CA ASP A 79 1.76 -20.39 26.44
C ASP A 79 3.19 -19.90 26.16
N THR A 80 3.86 -20.50 25.16
CA THR A 80 5.19 -20.04 24.73
C THR A 80 5.10 -18.77 23.88
N ILE A 81 3.93 -18.46 23.31
CA ILE A 81 3.76 -17.43 22.28
C ILE A 81 3.51 -16.08 22.94
N ILE A 82 4.32 -15.09 22.56
CA ILE A 82 4.07 -13.69 22.88
C ILE A 82 3.41 -13.06 21.65
N PRO A 83 2.16 -12.56 21.74
CA PRO A 83 1.49 -11.93 20.60
C PRO A 83 2.29 -10.76 20.02
N VAL A 84 2.04 -10.44 18.75
CA VAL A 84 2.63 -9.26 18.10
C VAL A 84 2.51 -8.01 18.97
N ALA A 85 3.55 -7.17 18.97
CA ALA A 85 3.53 -5.89 19.67
C ALA A 85 2.53 -4.90 19.05
N GLY A 86 2.07 -5.19 17.83
CA GLY A 86 1.17 -4.34 17.06
C GLY A 86 1.88 -3.17 16.38
N HIS A 87 1.13 -2.48 15.52
CA HIS A 87 1.67 -1.33 14.80
C HIS A 87 1.62 -0.06 15.66
N LYS A 88 2.76 0.64 15.74
CA LYS A 88 2.82 2.00 16.28
C LYS A 88 2.60 3.02 15.17
N ALA A 89 1.47 3.72 15.19
CA ALA A 89 1.13 4.70 14.17
C ALA A 89 1.98 5.98 14.27
N ALA A 90 2.39 6.51 13.12
CA ALA A 90 3.07 7.78 12.96
C ALA A 90 2.56 8.46 11.67
N VAL A 91 2.32 9.77 11.75
CA VAL A 91 1.82 10.56 10.62
C VAL A 91 2.97 10.92 9.68
N LYS A 92 2.77 10.75 8.37
CA LYS A 92 3.68 11.21 7.30
C LYS A 92 2.87 11.85 6.17
N ASN A 93 3.57 12.43 5.19
CA ASN A 93 2.95 12.98 3.97
C ASN A 93 1.90 14.07 4.24
N VAL A 94 2.14 14.91 5.25
CA VAL A 94 1.31 16.08 5.51
C VAL A 94 1.56 17.11 4.40
N ILE A 95 0.50 17.50 3.71
CA ILE A 95 0.50 18.53 2.68
C ILE A 95 -0.57 19.54 3.08
N PRO A 96 -0.24 20.81 3.35
CA PRO A 96 -1.27 21.80 3.65
C PRO A 96 -2.13 22.08 2.41
N ALA A 97 -3.41 22.38 2.63
CA ALA A 97 -4.28 22.84 1.56
C ALA A 97 -3.88 24.24 1.10
N THR A 98 -4.09 24.51 -0.19
CA THR A 98 -3.90 25.83 -0.81
C THR A 98 -5.22 26.30 -1.39
N CYS A 99 -5.29 27.50 -1.99
CA CYS A 99 -6.50 27.93 -2.69
C CYS A 99 -6.71 27.22 -4.05
N GLU A 100 -5.70 26.51 -4.55
CA GLU A 100 -5.74 25.84 -5.85
C GLU A 100 -5.89 24.32 -5.73
N LEU A 101 -5.24 23.75 -4.72
CA LEU A 101 -5.13 22.30 -4.51
C LEU A 101 -5.58 21.92 -3.09
N ASP A 102 -6.27 20.80 -3.00
CA ASP A 102 -6.53 20.13 -1.74
C ASP A 102 -5.20 19.73 -1.07
N GLY A 103 -5.20 19.72 0.27
CA GLY A 103 -4.13 19.20 1.10
C GLY A 103 -4.34 17.75 1.52
N ASN A 104 -3.38 17.22 2.26
CA ASN A 104 -3.44 15.95 2.98
C ASN A 104 -3.09 16.18 4.45
N ALA A 105 -3.99 15.84 5.37
CA ALA A 105 -3.73 15.89 6.81
C ALA A 105 -2.69 14.86 7.27
N GLY A 106 -2.32 13.94 6.38
CA GLY A 106 -1.24 12.98 6.54
C GLY A 106 -1.74 11.55 6.56
N ASP A 107 -0.88 10.65 6.12
CA ASP A 107 -1.10 9.20 6.14
C ASP A 107 -0.54 8.61 7.45
N LEU A 108 -1.18 7.55 7.94
CA LEU A 108 -0.67 6.81 9.10
C LEU A 108 0.20 5.66 8.62
N TYR A 109 1.46 5.66 9.02
CA TYR A 109 2.40 4.58 8.81
C TYR A 109 2.82 3.94 10.13
N CYS A 110 3.19 2.67 10.11
CA CYS A 110 3.88 2.08 11.24
C CYS A 110 5.29 2.66 11.35
N SER A 111 5.64 3.24 12.49
CA SER A 111 6.99 3.79 12.73
C SER A 111 8.08 2.72 12.80
N VAL A 112 7.69 1.45 12.99
CA VAL A 112 8.61 0.31 13.14
C VAL A 112 8.89 -0.35 11.79
N CYS A 113 7.85 -0.79 11.07
CA CYS A 113 8.01 -1.51 9.78
C CYS A 113 7.71 -0.68 8.53
N GLY A 114 7.18 0.54 8.67
CA GLY A 114 6.84 1.40 7.54
C GLY A 114 5.56 1.02 6.79
N GLN A 115 4.79 0.04 7.25
CA GLN A 115 3.50 -0.33 6.63
C GLN A 115 2.49 0.83 6.69
N LEU A 116 1.77 1.07 5.60
CA LEU A 116 0.64 1.99 5.58
C LEU A 116 -0.53 1.40 6.38
N LEU A 117 -1.02 2.15 7.36
CA LEU A 117 -2.12 1.76 8.25
C LEU A 117 -3.43 2.42 7.85
N SER A 118 -3.37 3.68 7.40
CA SER A 118 -4.51 4.44 6.92
C SER A 118 -4.03 5.58 6.02
N THR A 119 -4.84 5.94 5.03
CA THR A 119 -4.59 7.03 4.07
C THR A 119 -5.91 7.72 3.73
N ASN A 120 -5.85 8.69 2.82
CA ASN A 120 -6.99 9.45 2.29
C ASN A 120 -7.58 10.47 3.27
N ASN A 121 -6.72 11.22 3.96
CA ASN A 121 -7.12 12.31 4.84
C ASN A 121 -7.06 13.67 4.11
N ILE A 122 -7.95 13.86 3.13
CA ILE A 122 -7.97 15.07 2.30
C ILE A 122 -8.37 16.28 3.14
N ILE A 123 -7.61 17.37 3.02
CA ILE A 123 -8.00 18.70 3.50
C ILE A 123 -8.52 19.46 2.28
N PRO A 124 -9.81 19.85 2.22
CA PRO A 124 -10.33 20.61 1.09
C PRO A 124 -9.53 21.90 0.86
N LYS A 125 -9.39 22.29 -0.41
CA LYS A 125 -8.74 23.55 -0.79
C LYS A 125 -9.39 24.74 -0.10
N LEU A 126 -8.57 25.74 0.18
CA LEU A 126 -9.00 27.00 0.79
C LEU A 126 -9.78 27.84 -0.23
N GLY A 127 -10.65 28.73 0.26
CA GLY A 127 -11.28 29.73 -0.59
C GLY A 127 -10.27 30.78 -1.07
N HIS A 128 -10.52 31.37 -2.23
CA HIS A 128 -9.77 32.55 -2.67
C HIS A 128 -10.18 33.78 -1.85
N ASN A 129 -9.20 34.60 -1.50
CA ASN A 129 -9.41 35.95 -0.98
C ASN A 129 -9.02 36.96 -2.07
N TYR A 130 -10.01 37.62 -2.66
CA TYR A 130 -9.81 38.54 -3.78
C TYR A 130 -9.73 39.99 -3.32
N VAL A 131 -8.76 40.74 -3.84
CA VAL A 131 -8.62 42.20 -3.70
C VAL A 131 -8.40 42.76 -5.10
N ASP A 132 -9.17 43.77 -5.51
CA ASP A 132 -9.15 44.35 -6.86
C ASP A 132 -9.26 43.30 -8.00
N GLY A 133 -10.16 42.34 -7.81
CA GLY A 133 -10.41 41.27 -8.77
C GLY A 133 -9.30 40.22 -8.88
N LYS A 134 -8.28 40.23 -8.01
CA LYS A 134 -7.20 39.24 -8.01
C LYS A 134 -7.00 38.60 -6.65
N CYS A 135 -6.76 37.29 -6.64
CA CYS A 135 -6.52 36.56 -5.41
C CYS A 135 -5.16 36.98 -4.84
N VAL A 136 -5.14 37.42 -3.59
CA VAL A 136 -3.90 37.89 -2.94
C VAL A 136 -2.89 36.77 -2.68
N VAL A 137 -3.31 35.51 -2.79
CA VAL A 137 -2.47 34.33 -2.54
C VAL A 137 -1.92 33.74 -3.84
N CYS A 138 -2.77 33.43 -4.83
CA CYS A 138 -2.35 32.79 -6.08
C CYS A 138 -2.44 33.68 -7.34
N GLY A 139 -3.05 34.85 -7.25
CA GLY A 139 -3.22 35.75 -8.40
C GLY A 139 -4.34 35.37 -9.37
N ALA A 140 -5.14 34.33 -9.08
CA ALA A 140 -6.34 34.02 -9.84
C ALA A 140 -7.26 35.25 -9.96
N ILE A 141 -7.84 35.47 -11.13
CA ILE A 141 -8.80 36.55 -11.36
C ILE A 141 -10.18 36.13 -10.86
N ASP A 142 -10.89 37.03 -10.17
CA ASP A 142 -12.28 36.82 -9.78
C ASP A 142 -13.17 36.87 -11.04
N PRO A 143 -13.83 35.77 -11.42
CA PRO A 143 -14.69 35.74 -12.61
C PRO A 143 -15.88 36.70 -12.53
N SER A 144 -16.21 37.18 -11.33
CA SER A 144 -17.34 38.07 -11.08
C SER A 144 -16.92 39.54 -10.96
N TYR A 145 -15.62 39.84 -10.97
CA TYR A 145 -15.14 41.21 -10.85
C TYR A 145 -15.24 41.96 -12.17
N VAL A 146 -16.03 43.03 -12.17
CA VAL A 146 -16.09 44.02 -13.26
C VAL A 146 -15.28 45.23 -12.82
N SER A 147 -14.24 45.57 -13.59
CA SER A 147 -13.42 46.75 -13.31
C SER A 147 -14.28 48.02 -13.42
N PRO A 148 -14.16 48.99 -12.51
CA PRO A 148 -14.84 50.28 -12.65
C PRO A 148 -14.38 51.07 -13.89
N ASP A 149 -13.22 50.74 -14.45
CA ASP A 149 -12.69 51.31 -15.70
C ASP A 149 -12.98 50.43 -16.94
N ALA A 150 -13.80 49.38 -16.82
CA ALA A 150 -14.22 48.62 -17.98
C ALA A 150 -15.00 49.57 -18.91
N PRO A 151 -14.61 49.72 -20.20
CA PRO A 151 -15.37 50.53 -21.13
C PRO A 151 -16.79 49.97 -21.17
N ASP A 152 -17.78 50.85 -20.97
CA ASP A 152 -19.19 50.50 -21.09
C ASP A 152 -19.37 49.75 -22.41
N GLU A 153 -19.81 48.50 -22.36
CA GLU A 153 -19.98 47.62 -23.54
C GLU A 153 -21.21 48.06 -24.38
N GLY A 154 -21.45 49.36 -24.42
CA GLY A 154 -22.63 50.05 -24.93
C GLY A 154 -22.32 51.30 -25.75
N GLU A 155 -21.08 51.52 -26.20
CA GLU A 155 -20.90 52.43 -27.35
C GLU A 155 -21.39 51.70 -28.61
N GLU A 156 -22.69 51.87 -28.89
CA GLU A 156 -23.31 51.48 -30.15
C GLU A 156 -22.45 52.08 -31.28
N ILE A 157 -21.84 51.21 -32.08
CA ILE A 157 -21.23 51.62 -33.35
C ILE A 157 -22.38 52.16 -34.20
N VAL A 158 -22.58 53.47 -34.17
CA VAL A 158 -23.45 54.16 -35.13
C VAL A 158 -22.74 54.03 -36.48
N ILE A 159 -23.10 52.99 -37.23
CA ILE A 159 -22.83 52.95 -38.65
C ILE A 159 -23.64 54.08 -39.29
N GLU A 160 -23.04 55.26 -39.43
CA GLU A 160 -23.60 56.29 -40.30
C GLU A 160 -23.76 55.67 -41.71
N GLU A 161 -24.96 55.79 -42.27
CA GLU A 161 -25.32 55.23 -43.56
C GLU A 161 -24.31 55.66 -44.65
N PRO A 162 -24.02 54.77 -45.64
CA PRO A 162 -23.01 55.05 -46.63
C PRO A 162 -23.45 56.19 -47.54
N VAL A 163 -22.82 57.37 -47.40
CA VAL A 163 -22.86 58.40 -48.44
C VAL A 163 -22.13 57.85 -49.66
N GLU A 164 -22.91 57.60 -50.72
CA GLU A 164 -22.38 57.12 -51.99
C GLU A 164 -21.30 58.05 -52.54
N GLY A 165 -20.10 57.50 -52.69
CA GLY A 165 -18.97 58.19 -53.24
C GLY A 165 -17.73 57.33 -53.12
N GLY A 166 -17.61 56.33 -53.99
CA GLY A 166 -16.50 55.38 -53.95
C GLY A 166 -15.13 56.01 -54.14
N ILE A 167 -14.08 55.25 -53.81
CA ILE A 167 -12.88 55.07 -54.63
C ILE A 167 -12.01 53.95 -54.04
N SER A 168 -11.66 53.04 -54.96
CA SER A 168 -10.47 52.19 -55.10
C SER A 168 -10.05 51.22 -54.01
N LEU A 169 -10.37 49.94 -54.30
CA LEU A 169 -9.43 48.84 -54.17
C LEU A 169 -8.05 49.25 -54.75
N THR A 170 -7.00 49.06 -53.95
CA THR A 170 -5.68 48.65 -54.48
C THR A 170 -5.14 47.59 -53.53
N THR A 171 -5.08 46.35 -54.02
CA THR A 171 -4.36 45.25 -53.39
C THR A 171 -2.89 45.36 -53.78
N THR A 172 -2.02 45.52 -52.79
CA THR A 172 -0.62 45.13 -52.92
C THR A 172 -0.24 44.29 -51.71
N ASP A 173 -0.01 43.02 -51.98
CA ASP A 173 0.59 42.04 -51.09
C ASP A 173 1.86 42.57 -50.43
N SER A 174 2.04 42.23 -49.15
CA SER A 174 3.35 42.00 -48.55
C SER A 174 3.19 41.17 -47.27
N VAL A 175 3.30 39.85 -47.44
CA VAL A 175 3.70 38.90 -46.42
C VAL A 175 5.15 39.18 -46.00
N SER A 176 5.39 39.32 -44.70
CA SER A 176 6.64 38.94 -44.01
C SER A 176 6.36 39.04 -42.51
N GLY A 177 6.52 38.04 -41.65
CA GLY A 177 7.05 36.70 -41.73
C GLY A 177 7.20 36.27 -40.26
N THR A 178 6.59 35.16 -39.90
CA THR A 178 6.78 34.49 -38.60
C THR A 178 8.16 33.84 -38.60
N SER A 179 8.92 34.01 -37.52
CA SER A 179 10.21 33.32 -37.38
C SER A 179 10.00 31.87 -36.96
N SER A 180 10.54 31.01 -37.82
CA SER A 180 11.16 29.71 -37.54
C SER A 180 10.26 28.52 -37.15
N ASP A 181 10.08 27.69 -38.17
CA ASP A 181 10.33 26.25 -38.16
C ASP A 181 9.29 25.32 -37.54
N LYS A 182 8.42 24.80 -38.42
CA LYS A 182 8.46 23.39 -38.86
C LYS A 182 7.45 23.16 -39.98
N ALA A 183 7.90 23.27 -41.22
CA ALA A 183 7.26 22.63 -42.36
C ALA A 183 7.64 21.13 -42.33
N VAL A 184 6.80 20.14 -42.64
CA VAL A 184 6.34 19.77 -43.99
C VAL A 184 5.53 18.44 -43.86
N ILE A 185 4.27 18.46 -44.36
CA ILE A 185 3.59 17.45 -45.22
C ILE A 185 3.35 16.03 -44.60
N THR A 186 2.14 15.49 -44.49
CA THR A 186 1.33 15.01 -45.64
C THR A 186 -0.13 14.72 -45.22
N LEU A 187 -1.09 15.26 -45.98
CA LEU A 187 -2.51 14.89 -46.00
C LEU A 187 -2.71 13.64 -46.86
N ILE A 188 -3.36 12.60 -46.32
CA ILE A 188 -4.20 11.71 -47.14
C ILE A 188 -5.50 11.45 -46.37
N ALA A 189 -6.58 12.03 -46.88
CA ALA A 189 -7.95 11.67 -46.53
C ALA A 189 -8.38 10.45 -47.36
N ILE A 190 -8.80 9.37 -46.71
CA ILE A 190 -9.69 8.37 -47.31
C ILE A 190 -10.75 8.02 -46.26
N ALA A 191 -11.95 8.54 -46.46
CA ALA A 191 -13.16 8.06 -45.83
C ALA A 191 -13.63 6.80 -46.55
N LEU A 192 -13.76 5.66 -45.86
CA LEU A 192 -14.64 4.56 -46.27
C LEU A 192 -15.22 3.83 -45.04
N ILE A 193 -16.48 4.17 -44.75
CA ILE A 193 -17.59 3.28 -44.37
C ILE A 193 -17.36 2.37 -43.14
N SER A 194 -17.78 2.87 -41.98
CA SER A 194 -18.33 2.04 -40.91
C SER A 194 -19.83 1.86 -41.13
N ALA A 195 -20.30 0.62 -41.19
CA ALA A 195 -21.52 0.16 -40.51
C ALA A 195 -21.79 -1.30 -40.91
N ALA A 196 -21.67 -2.17 -39.92
CA ALA A 196 -22.14 -3.55 -39.96
C ALA A 196 -23.66 -3.59 -40.14
N ALA A 197 -24.13 -4.54 -40.96
CA ALA A 197 -25.52 -4.96 -40.96
C ALA A 197 -25.63 -6.45 -41.26
N VAL A 198 -26.14 -7.18 -40.26
CA VAL A 198 -27.04 -8.33 -40.37
C VAL A 198 -26.42 -9.67 -40.81
N VAL A 199 -26.07 -10.46 -39.80
CA VAL A 199 -26.12 -11.93 -39.85
C VAL A 199 -27.59 -12.34 -39.91
N VAL A 200 -28.05 -12.84 -41.06
CA VAL A 200 -29.21 -13.76 -41.13
C VAL A 200 -28.88 -14.88 -42.12
N GLY A 201 -28.58 -16.04 -41.54
CA GLY A 201 -29.14 -17.35 -41.89
C GLY A 201 -28.94 -17.93 -43.30
N LYS A 202 -28.41 -19.16 -43.35
CA LYS A 202 -29.22 -20.26 -43.90
C LYS A 202 -28.70 -21.64 -43.47
N VAL A 203 -29.59 -22.35 -42.77
CA VAL A 203 -29.67 -23.81 -42.67
C VAL A 203 -29.70 -24.43 -44.08
N ARG A 204 -28.99 -25.56 -44.25
CA ARG A 204 -29.22 -26.70 -45.18
C ARG A 204 -27.90 -27.52 -45.21
N ALA A 205 -27.85 -28.83 -45.15
CA ALA A 205 -28.81 -29.91 -45.00
C ALA A 205 -28.07 -31.09 -44.32
#